data_AF-A0A7W7GED9-F1
#
_entry.id   AF-A0A7W7GED9-F1
#
_cell.length_a   1.000
_cell.length_b   1.000
_cell.length_c   1.000
_cell.angle_alpha   90.00
_cell.angle_beta   90.00
_cell.angle_gamma   90.00
#
_symmetry.space_group_name_H-M   'P 1'
#
loop_
_entity.id
_entity.type
_entity.pdbx_description
1 polymer ?
#
loop_
_entity_poly.entity_id
_entity_poly.type
_entity_poly.pdbx_seq_one_letter_code
_entity_poly.pdbx_strand_id
1 'polypeptide(L)'
;MSRTARPRALLAALSCCVALGCGTGTVPQGDRPSPPSSAPTAAGHGVVTWASSAGHIGEAADGRGYRLMVHTSVGGSGLRVRLTNAFGDEPVTFRNVHAGLQRDGAALVPGSNRRLTFGGARSVTVPAGGIVYSDPLPGHVPAGRTLAVSLYVPRAGGTLTGHWMAMQTSYTTDGDHTAESGAANWKQRTGSWSYLDAVTVRPRKGTGAVAALGDSITDGWHSTIDRNRRWPDYLARRLGTSGTAVEGVANAGIAGNKVLLDGPGESALNRVQRDALSLPGVRTLFLFQGVNDIKAEPGATSAGLIAGYRRLIDRAHAAGKCVVGATIAPFKGWQEWDPAGEAVRQRVNAFIRDSGEFDGVADFDRVLRSPDDPERILPAFDGGDHLHPNDKGMQAMADAVDLRSLDCGKG
;
A
#
# COMPACT_ATOMS: atom_id res chain seq x y z
N MET A 1 15.65 -73.80 -19.04
CA MET A 1 15.53 -73.49 -17.60
C MET A 1 15.16 -72.04 -17.44
N SER A 2 13.91 -71.79 -17.07
CA SER A 2 13.30 -70.48 -16.89
C SER A 2 13.85 -69.79 -15.66
N ARG A 3 14.33 -68.55 -15.79
CA ARG A 3 14.41 -67.61 -14.66
C ARG A 3 13.97 -66.22 -15.10
N THR A 4 12.90 -65.82 -14.46
CA THR A 4 12.23 -64.53 -14.46
C THR A 4 13.08 -63.46 -13.79
N ALA A 5 13.14 -62.27 -14.38
CA ALA A 5 13.60 -61.05 -13.70
C ALA A 5 12.56 -59.95 -13.94
N ARG A 6 11.95 -59.47 -12.85
CA ARG A 6 11.03 -58.32 -12.84
C ARG A 6 11.83 -57.02 -13.02
N PRO A 7 11.37 -56.05 -13.82
CA PRO A 7 11.88 -54.69 -13.72
C PRO A 7 11.25 -53.96 -12.53
N ARG A 8 12.09 -53.33 -11.72
CA ARG A 8 11.70 -52.35 -10.69
C ARG A 8 11.23 -51.07 -11.38
N ALA A 9 10.02 -50.63 -11.07
CA ALA A 9 9.53 -49.30 -11.43
C ALA A 9 10.24 -48.26 -10.55
N LEU A 10 11.00 -47.36 -11.17
CA LEU A 10 11.47 -46.11 -10.58
C LEU A 10 10.43 -45.03 -10.92
N LEU A 11 9.67 -44.56 -9.93
CA LEU A 11 8.92 -43.31 -10.05
C LEU A 11 9.92 -42.16 -10.12
N ALA A 12 10.03 -41.53 -11.28
CA ALA A 12 10.65 -40.22 -11.41
C ALA A 12 9.62 -39.15 -11.04
N ALA A 13 9.83 -38.47 -9.92
CA ALA A 13 9.11 -37.25 -9.59
C ALA A 13 9.65 -36.12 -10.48
N LEU A 14 8.84 -35.65 -11.43
CA LEU A 14 9.14 -34.44 -12.20
C LEU A 14 8.94 -33.22 -11.30
N SER A 15 10.04 -32.63 -10.85
CA SER A 15 10.05 -31.29 -10.24
C SER A 15 10.28 -30.27 -11.35
N CYS A 16 9.23 -29.58 -11.78
CA CYS A 16 9.35 -28.46 -12.72
C CYS A 16 9.90 -27.22 -11.99
N CYS A 17 11.21 -27.01 -12.07
CA CYS A 17 11.82 -25.72 -11.79
C CYS A 17 11.61 -24.80 -13.00
N VAL A 18 10.69 -23.84 -12.90
CA VAL A 18 10.63 -22.71 -13.84
C VAL A 18 11.65 -21.67 -13.36
N ALA A 19 12.80 -21.62 -14.03
CA ALA A 19 13.75 -20.53 -13.89
C ALA A 19 13.22 -19.31 -14.65
N LEU A 20 12.65 -18.34 -13.93
CA LEU A 20 12.42 -16.99 -14.46
C LEU A 20 13.72 -16.21 -14.29
N GLY A 21 14.44 -16.03 -15.39
CA GLY A 21 15.63 -15.20 -15.45
C GLY A 21 15.26 -13.73 -15.21
N CYS A 22 15.73 -13.17 -14.10
CA CYS A 22 15.80 -11.73 -13.91
C CYS A 22 16.90 -11.17 -14.82
N GLY A 23 16.50 -10.63 -15.98
CA GLY A 23 17.39 -9.84 -16.83
C GLY A 23 17.70 -8.50 -16.15
N THR A 24 18.94 -8.33 -15.73
CA THR A 24 19.50 -7.06 -15.25
C THR A 24 19.74 -6.12 -16.43
N GLY A 25 18.71 -5.39 -16.84
CA GLY A 25 18.81 -4.31 -17.83
C GLY A 25 18.61 -2.96 -17.15
N THR A 26 19.67 -2.36 -16.61
CA THR A 26 19.65 -0.98 -16.12
C THR A 26 19.68 -0.02 -17.30
N VAL A 27 18.53 0.57 -17.64
CA VAL A 27 18.47 1.76 -18.49
C VAL A 27 18.70 2.98 -17.60
N PRO A 28 19.66 3.89 -17.92
CA PRO A 28 19.80 5.14 -17.18
C PRO A 28 18.56 6.01 -17.43
N GLN A 29 17.68 6.16 -16.44
CA GLN A 29 16.65 7.19 -16.46
C GLN A 29 17.31 8.50 -16.04
N GLY A 30 17.55 9.38 -17.02
CA GLY A 30 17.85 10.78 -16.74
C GLY A 30 16.67 11.44 -16.02
N ASP A 31 16.99 12.42 -15.16
CA ASP A 31 16.05 13.23 -14.38
C ASP A 31 14.80 13.61 -15.20
N ARG A 32 13.72 12.84 -15.04
CA ARG A 32 12.40 13.26 -15.52
C ARG A 32 11.87 14.26 -14.51
N PRO A 33 11.41 15.44 -14.95
CA PRO A 33 10.79 16.42 -14.06
C PRO A 33 9.65 15.75 -13.30
N SER A 34 9.60 15.96 -11.98
CA SER A 34 8.42 15.61 -11.19
C SER A 34 7.18 16.19 -11.88
N PRO A 35 6.08 15.43 -12.01
CA PRO A 35 4.86 15.98 -12.60
C PRO A 35 4.45 17.25 -11.84
N PRO A 36 3.92 18.27 -12.53
CA PRO A 36 3.63 19.56 -11.92
C PRO A 36 2.71 19.40 -10.71
N SER A 37 3.09 20.06 -9.61
CA SER A 37 2.38 20.14 -8.33
C SER A 37 1.02 20.85 -8.40
N SER A 38 0.42 21.00 -9.58
CA SER A 38 -0.90 21.60 -9.74
C SER A 38 -2.00 20.52 -9.70
N ALA A 39 -2.03 19.75 -8.62
CA ALA A 39 -3.30 19.20 -8.17
C ALA A 39 -4.11 20.40 -7.64
N PRO A 40 -5.39 20.60 -8.05
CA PRO A 40 -6.22 21.60 -7.43
C PRO A 40 -6.16 21.41 -5.92
N THR A 41 -5.81 22.48 -5.20
CA THR A 41 -5.64 22.50 -3.74
C THR A 41 -6.79 21.75 -3.10
N ALA A 42 -6.49 20.60 -2.50
CA ALA A 42 -7.45 19.70 -1.86
C ALA A 42 -8.01 20.25 -0.54
N ALA A 43 -8.08 21.58 -0.41
CA ALA A 43 -8.62 22.28 0.74
C ALA A 43 -10.15 22.08 0.76
N GLY A 44 -10.60 20.98 1.37
CA GLY A 44 -12.02 20.73 1.68
C GLY A 44 -12.56 19.32 1.40
N HIS A 45 -11.74 18.35 0.99
CA HIS A 45 -12.23 17.07 0.41
C HIS A 45 -12.26 15.84 1.35
N GLY A 46 -12.53 16.06 2.63
CA GLY A 46 -12.75 14.98 3.58
C GLY A 46 -11.45 14.35 4.09
N VAL A 47 -11.55 13.08 4.50
CA VAL A 47 -10.48 12.29 5.11
C VAL A 47 -10.34 10.99 4.33
N VAL A 48 -9.10 10.60 4.04
CA VAL A 48 -8.79 9.32 3.42
C VAL A 48 -9.25 8.17 4.32
N THR A 49 -10.03 7.26 3.75
CA THR A 49 -10.44 6.01 4.42
C THR A 49 -9.68 4.79 3.89
N TRP A 50 -9.09 4.90 2.71
CA TRP A 50 -8.25 3.88 2.11
C TRP A 50 -7.37 4.57 1.06
N ALA A 51 -6.12 4.14 0.95
CA ALA A 51 -5.23 4.49 -0.15
C ALA A 51 -4.20 3.39 -0.35
N SER A 52 -3.66 3.33 -1.57
CA SER A 52 -2.50 2.53 -1.93
C SER A 52 -1.57 3.34 -2.81
N SER A 53 -0.27 3.10 -2.72
CA SER A 53 0.70 3.68 -3.65
C SER A 53 0.59 3.06 -5.03
N ALA A 54 0.56 3.91 -6.06
CA ALA A 54 0.57 3.48 -7.45
C ALA A 54 1.99 3.37 -8.02
N GLY A 55 2.13 2.53 -9.04
CA GLY A 55 3.33 2.33 -9.85
C GLY A 55 2.96 1.75 -11.22
N HIS A 56 3.97 1.36 -11.98
CA HIS A 56 3.81 0.59 -13.21
C HIS A 56 3.53 -0.88 -12.88
N ILE A 57 2.40 -1.43 -13.34
CA ILE A 57 2.00 -2.82 -13.03
C ILE A 57 1.73 -3.68 -14.26
N GLY A 58 2.05 -3.18 -15.46
CA GLY A 58 1.91 -3.90 -16.74
C GLY A 58 1.43 -3.00 -17.87
N GLU A 59 0.90 -3.62 -18.92
CA GLU A 59 0.30 -2.93 -20.08
C GLU A 59 -1.21 -2.77 -19.89
N ALA A 60 -1.74 -1.62 -20.31
CA ALA A 60 -3.17 -1.36 -20.28
C ALA A 60 -3.91 -2.20 -21.34
N ALA A 61 -5.18 -2.51 -21.07
CA ALA A 61 -6.01 -3.27 -21.98
C ALA A 61 -7.35 -2.57 -22.23
N ASP A 62 -7.72 -2.49 -23.51
CA ASP A 62 -9.00 -2.01 -23.98
C ASP A 62 -10.17 -2.88 -23.51
N GLY A 63 -11.35 -2.27 -23.45
CA GLY A 63 -12.61 -2.98 -23.19
C GLY A 63 -12.66 -3.73 -21.87
N ARG A 64 -11.89 -3.31 -20.85
CA ARG A 64 -11.77 -4.02 -19.57
C ARG A 64 -12.60 -3.39 -18.46
N GLY A 65 -13.37 -4.21 -17.76
CA GLY A 65 -14.00 -3.88 -16.48
C GLY A 65 -13.12 -4.32 -15.30
N TYR A 66 -13.04 -3.48 -14.28
CA TYR A 66 -12.34 -3.75 -13.02
C TYR A 66 -13.32 -3.62 -11.86
N ARG A 67 -13.20 -4.48 -10.85
CA ARG A 67 -13.89 -4.40 -9.56
C ARG A 67 -12.87 -4.57 -8.44
N LEU A 68 -12.52 -3.44 -7.85
CA LEU A 68 -11.41 -3.27 -6.92
C LEU A 68 -11.94 -3.30 -5.49
N MET A 69 -11.51 -4.28 -4.71
CA MET A 69 -11.95 -4.45 -3.32
C MET A 69 -11.04 -3.68 -2.38
N VAL A 70 -11.59 -2.72 -1.62
CA VAL A 70 -10.82 -1.86 -0.71
C VAL A 70 -11.48 -1.84 0.67
N HIS A 71 -10.69 -1.88 1.75
CA HIS A 71 -11.23 -1.93 3.12
C HIS A 71 -11.21 -0.54 3.77
N THR A 72 -12.36 -0.05 4.21
CA THR A 72 -12.48 1.28 4.80
C THR A 72 -11.96 1.30 6.25
N SER A 73 -11.07 2.25 6.57
CA SER A 73 -10.70 2.57 7.95
C SER A 73 -11.76 3.43 8.65
N VAL A 74 -12.01 4.64 8.17
CA VAL A 74 -12.98 5.59 8.75
C VAL A 74 -14.27 5.67 7.93
N GLY A 75 -15.41 5.73 8.63
CA GLY A 75 -16.72 5.89 8.00
C GLY A 75 -17.07 7.35 7.75
N GLY A 76 -18.00 7.59 6.84
CA GLY A 76 -18.46 8.96 6.59
C GLY A 76 -19.40 9.10 5.41
N SER A 77 -19.83 10.33 5.17
CA SER A 77 -20.69 10.69 4.05
C SER A 77 -19.89 11.16 2.83
N GLY A 78 -20.53 11.31 1.67
CA GLY A 78 -19.92 12.02 0.55
C GLY A 78 -18.67 11.33 0.01
N LEU A 79 -18.71 10.00 -0.11
CA LEU A 79 -17.59 9.19 -0.60
C LEU A 79 -17.08 9.72 -1.95
N ARG A 80 -15.77 9.78 -2.10
CA ARG A 80 -15.10 10.03 -3.38
C ARG A 80 -14.04 8.97 -3.64
N VAL A 81 -13.81 8.68 -4.91
CA VAL A 81 -12.67 7.89 -5.36
C VAL A 81 -11.69 8.78 -6.10
N ARG A 82 -10.38 8.52 -5.95
CA ARG A 82 -9.34 9.11 -6.79
C ARG A 82 -8.90 8.05 -7.79
N LEU A 83 -9.15 8.34 -9.07
CA LEU A 83 -8.61 7.56 -10.16
C LEU A 83 -7.26 8.15 -10.58
N THR A 84 -6.32 7.29 -10.93
CA THR A 84 -4.94 7.68 -11.23
C THR A 84 -4.48 7.12 -12.57
N ASN A 85 -3.73 7.95 -13.27
CA ASN A 85 -2.92 7.61 -14.44
C ASN A 85 -1.48 8.11 -14.25
N ALA A 86 -1.02 8.16 -13.00
CA ALA A 86 0.25 8.78 -12.60
C ALA A 86 1.49 8.21 -13.31
N PHE A 87 1.44 6.94 -13.71
CA PHE A 87 2.53 6.27 -14.43
C PHE A 87 2.16 5.93 -15.88
N GLY A 88 0.95 6.31 -16.32
CA GLY A 88 0.52 6.15 -17.71
C GLY A 88 1.19 7.19 -18.61
N ASP A 89 1.53 6.76 -19.81
CA ASP A 89 2.12 7.56 -20.90
C ASP A 89 1.10 8.00 -21.95
N GLU A 90 -0.13 7.48 -21.90
CA GLU A 90 -1.27 7.91 -22.71
C GLU A 90 -2.48 8.30 -21.85
N PRO A 91 -3.43 9.13 -22.35
CA PRO A 91 -4.68 9.41 -21.65
C PRO A 91 -5.56 8.16 -21.49
N VAL A 92 -6.11 7.95 -20.29
CA VAL A 92 -7.04 6.85 -20.00
C VAL A 92 -8.45 7.39 -19.78
N THR A 93 -9.45 6.77 -20.40
CA THR A 93 -10.86 7.11 -20.19
C THR A 93 -11.51 6.10 -19.26
N PHE A 94 -12.15 6.59 -18.21
CA PHE A 94 -12.96 5.80 -17.28
C PHE A 94 -14.44 6.07 -17.51
N ARG A 95 -15.24 5.02 -17.65
CA ARG A 95 -16.69 5.09 -17.79
C ARG A 95 -17.39 4.28 -16.70
N ASN A 96 -18.62 4.68 -16.40
CA ASN A 96 -19.54 3.94 -15.54
C ASN A 96 -18.88 3.48 -14.23
N VAL A 97 -18.22 4.42 -13.54
CA VAL A 97 -17.60 4.13 -12.25
C VAL A 97 -18.70 3.96 -11.20
N HIS A 98 -18.62 2.90 -10.41
CA HIS A 98 -19.58 2.58 -9.35
C HIS A 98 -18.84 2.25 -8.05
N ALA A 99 -19.52 2.45 -6.93
CA ALA A 99 -19.08 2.01 -5.61
C ALA A 99 -20.21 1.30 -4.88
N GLY A 100 -19.94 0.14 -4.30
CA GLY A 100 -20.93 -0.66 -3.55
C GLY A 100 -20.29 -1.48 -2.44
N LEU A 101 -21.09 -1.89 -1.46
CA LEU A 101 -20.58 -2.68 -0.33
C LEU A 101 -20.43 -4.15 -0.74
N GLN A 102 -19.30 -4.75 -0.41
CA GLN A 102 -19.10 -6.19 -0.62
C GLN A 102 -20.09 -6.98 0.25
N ARG A 103 -20.69 -8.02 -0.36
CA ARG A 103 -21.42 -9.07 0.34
C ARG A 103 -20.55 -10.31 0.51
N ASP A 104 -20.07 -10.86 -0.59
CA ASP A 104 -19.19 -12.04 -0.63
C ASP A 104 -18.49 -12.13 -1.99
N GLY A 105 -17.20 -12.45 -2.01
CA GLY A 105 -16.39 -12.43 -3.23
C GLY A 105 -16.59 -11.15 -4.03
N ALA A 106 -16.95 -11.27 -5.31
CA ALA A 106 -17.29 -10.14 -6.18
C ALA A 106 -18.72 -9.61 -6.03
N ALA A 107 -19.59 -10.32 -5.29
CA ALA A 107 -21.00 -9.95 -5.14
C ALA A 107 -21.16 -8.80 -4.13
N LEU A 108 -22.08 -7.90 -4.42
CA LEU A 108 -22.36 -6.71 -3.64
C LEU A 108 -23.66 -6.86 -2.85
N VAL A 109 -23.78 -6.09 -1.77
CA VAL A 109 -25.04 -5.98 -1.02
C VAL A 109 -26.10 -5.38 -1.95
N PRO A 110 -27.29 -6.00 -2.09
CA PRO A 110 -28.36 -5.48 -2.95
C PRO A 110 -28.68 -4.01 -2.65
N GLY A 111 -28.79 -3.18 -3.71
CA GLY A 111 -29.07 -1.75 -3.60
C GLY A 111 -27.89 -0.87 -3.14
N SER A 112 -26.73 -1.45 -2.81
CA SER A 112 -25.56 -0.66 -2.39
C SER A 112 -24.72 -0.14 -3.55
N ASN A 113 -24.75 -0.79 -4.72
CA ASN A 113 -23.94 -0.41 -5.87
C ASN A 113 -24.47 0.85 -6.53
N ARG A 114 -23.71 1.95 -6.45
CA ARG A 114 -24.16 3.26 -6.88
C ARG A 114 -23.12 3.93 -7.77
N ARG A 115 -23.63 4.57 -8.82
CA ARG A 115 -22.81 5.23 -9.84
C ARG A 115 -22.19 6.51 -9.27
N LEU A 116 -20.91 6.71 -9.58
CA LEU A 116 -20.14 7.91 -9.35
C LEU A 116 -20.14 8.78 -10.61
N THR A 117 -19.94 10.08 -10.43
CA THR A 117 -19.84 11.07 -11.51
C THR A 117 -18.58 11.91 -11.36
N PHE A 118 -18.20 12.63 -12.42
CA PHE A 118 -17.04 13.53 -12.46
C PHE A 118 -17.50 14.84 -13.09
N GLY A 119 -17.69 15.89 -12.29
CA GLY A 119 -18.32 17.12 -12.77
C GLY A 119 -19.72 16.89 -13.34
N GLY A 120 -20.48 15.94 -12.77
CA GLY A 120 -21.78 15.48 -13.25
C GLY A 120 -21.75 14.48 -14.41
N ALA A 121 -20.60 14.29 -15.07
CA ALA A 121 -20.46 13.35 -16.18
C ALA A 121 -20.27 11.90 -15.70
N ARG A 122 -20.72 10.93 -16.53
CA ARG A 122 -20.55 9.48 -16.28
C ARG A 122 -19.25 8.90 -16.85
N SER A 123 -18.41 9.78 -17.41
CA SER A 123 -17.15 9.46 -18.06
C SER A 123 -16.16 10.56 -17.74
N VAL A 124 -14.89 10.20 -17.62
CA VAL A 124 -13.79 11.15 -17.44
C VAL A 124 -12.55 10.61 -18.14
N THR A 125 -11.79 11.50 -18.78
CA THR A 125 -10.49 11.18 -19.37
C THR A 125 -9.41 11.81 -18.51
N VAL A 126 -8.49 10.99 -18.03
CA VAL A 126 -7.36 11.42 -17.21
C VAL A 126 -6.11 11.45 -18.09
N PRO A 127 -5.39 12.58 -18.20
CA PRO A 127 -4.18 12.66 -19.01
C PRO A 127 -3.08 11.74 -18.46
N ALA A 128 -2.05 11.48 -19.27
CA ALA A 128 -0.81 10.87 -18.82
C ALA A 128 -0.26 11.62 -17.59
N GLY A 129 0.18 10.88 -16.56
CA GLY A 129 0.64 11.44 -15.28
C GLY A 129 -0.47 12.05 -14.40
N GLY A 130 -1.74 12.00 -14.81
CA GLY A 130 -2.84 12.71 -14.15
C GLY A 130 -3.53 11.92 -13.03
N ILE A 131 -4.35 12.63 -12.26
CA ILE A 131 -5.32 12.08 -11.31
C ILE A 131 -6.67 12.78 -11.45
N VAL A 132 -7.75 12.15 -10.99
CA VAL A 132 -9.05 12.81 -10.86
C VAL A 132 -9.85 12.27 -9.68
N TYR A 133 -10.52 13.17 -8.94
CA TYR A 133 -11.50 12.79 -7.92
C TYR A 133 -12.90 12.76 -8.50
N SER A 134 -13.71 11.79 -8.08
CA SER A 134 -15.14 11.81 -8.35
C SER A 134 -15.86 12.94 -7.59
N ASP A 135 -17.06 13.26 -8.04
CA ASP A 135 -18.06 13.97 -7.26
C ASP A 135 -18.40 13.17 -5.99
N PRO A 136 -18.88 13.82 -4.91
CA PRO A 136 -19.24 13.13 -3.69
C PRO A 136 -20.49 12.28 -3.88
N LEU A 137 -20.39 10.98 -3.59
CA LEU A 137 -21.52 10.06 -3.59
C LEU A 137 -22.43 10.34 -2.37
N PRO A 138 -23.72 10.65 -2.56
CA PRO A 138 -24.64 10.86 -1.44
C PRO A 138 -24.72 9.63 -0.52
N GLY A 139 -25.18 9.77 0.71
CA GLY A 139 -25.31 8.65 1.66
C GLY A 139 -24.05 8.39 2.48
N HIS A 140 -24.10 7.34 3.31
CA HIS A 140 -23.09 7.02 4.31
C HIS A 140 -22.38 5.70 3.98
N VAL A 141 -21.06 5.69 4.14
CA VAL A 141 -20.21 4.51 4.03
C VAL A 141 -19.68 4.15 5.41
N PRO A 142 -19.93 2.92 5.90
CA PRO A 142 -19.45 2.47 7.20
C PRO A 142 -17.92 2.30 7.26
N ALA A 143 -17.36 2.49 8.44
CA ALA A 143 -16.00 2.09 8.80
C ALA A 143 -15.88 0.55 8.83
N GLY A 144 -14.67 0.02 8.61
CA GLY A 144 -14.37 -1.40 8.75
C GLY A 144 -15.09 -2.31 7.76
N ARG A 145 -15.45 -1.79 6.58
CA ARG A 145 -16.19 -2.55 5.56
C ARG A 145 -15.44 -2.56 4.25
N THR A 146 -15.56 -3.66 3.52
CA THR A 146 -15.00 -3.75 2.17
C THR A 146 -15.96 -3.10 1.18
N LEU A 147 -15.45 -2.10 0.47
CA LEU A 147 -16.06 -1.40 -0.64
C LEU A 147 -15.53 -2.01 -1.95
N ALA A 148 -16.41 -2.29 -2.88
CA ALA A 148 -16.06 -2.56 -4.26
C ALA A 148 -16.15 -1.26 -5.06
N VAL A 149 -15.05 -0.85 -5.68
CA VAL A 149 -15.03 0.22 -6.69
C VAL A 149 -14.93 -0.43 -8.05
N SER A 150 -15.98 -0.29 -8.86
CA SER A 150 -16.02 -0.82 -10.22
C SER A 150 -15.82 0.29 -11.25
N LEU A 151 -15.02 0.05 -12.28
CA LEU A 151 -14.77 0.99 -13.37
C LEU A 151 -14.62 0.25 -14.69
N TYR A 152 -15.03 0.89 -15.79
CA TYR A 152 -14.87 0.37 -17.14
C TYR A 152 -13.90 1.25 -17.94
N VAL A 153 -12.93 0.61 -18.58
CA VAL A 153 -11.93 1.24 -19.45
C VAL A 153 -12.25 0.84 -20.89
N PRO A 154 -13.00 1.65 -21.66
CA PRO A 154 -13.34 1.33 -23.04
C PRO A 154 -12.11 1.31 -23.95
N ARG A 155 -11.18 2.26 -23.72
CA ARG A 155 -9.92 2.40 -24.42
C ARG A 155 -8.84 2.82 -23.45
N ALA A 156 -7.72 2.11 -23.47
CA ALA A 156 -6.48 2.47 -22.83
C ALA A 156 -5.30 1.92 -23.65
N GLY A 157 -4.32 2.77 -23.88
CA GLY A 157 -3.03 2.39 -24.45
C GLY A 157 -1.92 2.58 -23.43
N GLY A 158 -0.77 1.98 -23.74
CA GLY A 158 0.46 2.13 -22.98
C GLY A 158 0.39 1.58 -21.56
N THR A 159 1.01 2.31 -20.65
CA THR A 159 1.39 1.83 -19.33
C THR A 159 0.19 1.73 -18.36
N LEU A 160 -0.04 0.55 -17.77
CA LEU A 160 -1.01 0.35 -16.70
C LEU A 160 -0.50 0.88 -15.37
N THR A 161 -1.15 1.94 -14.90
CA THR A 161 -0.97 2.46 -13.53
C THR A 161 -1.78 1.64 -12.52
N GLY A 162 -1.16 1.28 -11.40
CA GLY A 162 -1.88 0.73 -10.26
C GLY A 162 -0.97 0.23 -9.16
N HIS A 163 -1.50 -0.61 -8.29
CA HIS A 163 -0.77 -1.23 -7.20
C HIS A 163 -0.79 -2.75 -7.36
N TRP A 164 0.38 -3.39 -7.40
CA TRP A 164 0.48 -4.81 -7.80
C TRP A 164 0.25 -5.81 -6.67
N MET A 165 0.37 -5.40 -5.39
CA MET A 165 0.27 -6.30 -4.23
C MET A 165 -0.83 -5.89 -3.25
N ALA A 166 -2.08 -6.08 -3.65
CA ALA A 166 -3.23 -5.64 -2.86
C ALA A 166 -3.46 -6.40 -1.55
N MET A 167 -2.86 -7.58 -1.36
CA MET A 167 -3.22 -8.55 -0.28
C MET A 167 -4.74 -8.78 -0.15
N GLN A 168 -5.46 -8.54 -1.24
CA GLN A 168 -6.91 -8.54 -1.36
C GLN A 168 -7.26 -8.98 -2.78
N THR A 169 -8.22 -9.88 -2.90
CA THR A 169 -8.77 -10.31 -4.18
C THR A 169 -9.65 -9.22 -4.77
N SER A 170 -9.23 -8.71 -5.93
CA SER A 170 -10.05 -7.90 -6.83
C SER A 170 -10.41 -8.72 -8.07
N TYR A 171 -11.23 -8.15 -8.96
CA TYR A 171 -11.75 -8.86 -10.13
C TYR A 171 -11.65 -8.05 -11.40
N THR A 172 -11.46 -8.75 -12.52
CA THR A 172 -11.52 -8.17 -13.87
C THR A 172 -12.54 -8.91 -14.72
N THR A 173 -12.97 -8.27 -15.81
CA THR A 173 -13.90 -8.85 -16.78
C THR A 173 -13.78 -8.13 -18.12
N ASP A 174 -14.22 -8.77 -19.20
CA ASP A 174 -14.36 -8.12 -20.50
C ASP A 174 -15.69 -7.37 -20.56
N GLY A 175 -15.70 -6.17 -21.14
CA GLY A 175 -16.89 -5.34 -21.26
C GLY A 175 -17.30 -4.62 -19.97
N ASP A 176 -18.44 -3.92 -20.05
CA ASP A 176 -18.95 -3.10 -18.96
C ASP A 176 -20.02 -3.83 -18.13
N HIS A 177 -19.57 -4.41 -17.02
CA HIS A 177 -20.42 -5.06 -16.02
C HIS A 177 -20.47 -4.27 -14.69
N THR A 178 -20.06 -3.00 -14.72
CA THR A 178 -19.82 -2.20 -13.50
C THR A 178 -21.06 -1.96 -12.64
N ALA A 179 -22.24 -1.87 -13.28
CA ALA A 179 -23.52 -1.66 -12.59
C ALA A 179 -24.05 -2.92 -11.89
N GLU A 180 -23.56 -4.11 -12.24
CA GLU A 180 -24.09 -5.37 -11.75
C GLU A 180 -23.72 -5.61 -10.29
N SER A 181 -24.70 -5.94 -9.43
CA SER A 181 -24.40 -6.34 -8.05
C SER A 181 -23.99 -7.81 -7.93
N GLY A 182 -24.22 -8.62 -8.96
CA GLY A 182 -23.86 -10.04 -8.99
C GLY A 182 -22.36 -10.27 -9.26
N ALA A 183 -21.92 -11.51 -9.02
CA ALA A 183 -20.56 -11.97 -9.29
C ALA A 183 -20.41 -12.69 -10.64
N ALA A 184 -21.50 -12.93 -11.38
CA ALA A 184 -21.52 -13.84 -12.52
C ALA A 184 -20.51 -13.47 -13.63
N ASN A 185 -20.32 -12.18 -13.89
CA ASN A 185 -19.37 -11.68 -14.89
C ASN A 185 -17.98 -11.37 -14.31
N TRP A 186 -17.78 -11.49 -13.00
CA TRP A 186 -16.54 -11.15 -12.29
C TRP A 186 -15.76 -12.40 -11.91
N LYS A 187 -15.28 -13.14 -12.92
CA LYS A 187 -14.64 -14.46 -12.73
C LYS A 187 -13.11 -14.40 -12.67
N GLN A 188 -12.49 -13.43 -13.32
CA GLN A 188 -11.03 -13.28 -13.32
C GLN A 188 -10.62 -12.61 -12.01
N ARG A 189 -9.82 -13.30 -11.20
CA ARG A 189 -9.27 -12.75 -9.95
C ARG A 189 -7.95 -12.05 -10.25
N THR A 190 -7.70 -10.96 -9.55
CA THR A 190 -6.41 -10.27 -9.55
C THR A 190 -6.02 -9.88 -8.14
N GLY A 191 -4.72 -9.88 -7.86
CA GLY A 191 -4.12 -9.38 -6.63
C GLY A 191 -3.73 -7.91 -6.71
N SER A 192 -4.21 -7.16 -7.72
CA SER A 192 -3.81 -5.77 -7.98
C SER A 192 -4.98 -4.80 -7.85
N TRP A 193 -4.67 -3.54 -7.52
CA TRP A 193 -5.58 -2.39 -7.66
C TRP A 193 -5.17 -1.53 -8.85
N SER A 194 -5.80 -1.74 -10.00
CA SER A 194 -5.56 -0.93 -11.20
C SER A 194 -6.29 0.41 -11.14
N TYR A 195 -5.62 1.51 -11.49
CA TYR A 195 -6.20 2.85 -11.64
C TYR A 195 -6.85 3.51 -10.41
N LEU A 196 -6.86 2.88 -9.23
CA LEU A 196 -7.44 3.43 -7.99
C LEU A 196 -6.36 3.55 -6.94
N ASP A 197 -6.16 4.76 -6.40
CA ASP A 197 -5.12 5.00 -5.39
C ASP A 197 -5.63 5.66 -4.10
N ALA A 198 -6.85 6.19 -4.07
CA ALA A 198 -7.46 6.68 -2.84
C ALA A 198 -9.00 6.62 -2.84
N VAL A 199 -9.55 6.45 -1.64
CA VAL A 199 -10.98 6.66 -1.32
C VAL A 199 -11.06 7.60 -0.13
N THR A 200 -11.88 8.64 -0.23
CA THR A 200 -12.10 9.61 0.84
C THR A 200 -13.56 9.71 1.22
N VAL A 201 -13.82 10.06 2.48
CA VAL A 201 -15.17 10.29 3.02
C VAL A 201 -15.18 11.57 3.85
N ARG A 202 -16.35 12.07 4.19
CA ARG A 202 -16.55 13.14 5.16
C ARG A 202 -17.00 12.54 6.49
N PRO A 203 -16.06 12.26 7.42
CA PRO A 203 -16.37 11.80 8.77
C PRO A 203 -16.84 12.96 9.65
N ARG A 204 -16.85 12.75 10.97
CA ARG A 204 -17.11 13.81 11.96
C ARG A 204 -16.08 14.95 11.81
N LYS A 205 -16.51 16.18 12.12
CA LYS A 205 -15.62 17.34 12.09
C LYS A 205 -14.46 17.12 13.06
N GLY A 206 -13.25 17.44 12.62
CA GLY A 206 -12.04 17.29 13.43
C GLY A 206 -11.38 15.92 13.30
N THR A 207 -11.98 14.95 12.60
CA THR A 207 -11.32 13.69 12.26
C THR A 207 -10.19 13.92 11.23
N GLY A 208 -9.08 13.23 11.41
CA GLY A 208 -7.93 13.19 10.51
C GLY A 208 -7.50 11.76 10.17
N ALA A 209 -6.37 11.64 9.49
CA ALA A 209 -5.80 10.37 9.06
C ALA A 209 -4.28 10.30 9.28
N VAL A 210 -3.78 9.07 9.29
CA VAL A 210 -2.36 8.74 9.22
C VAL A 210 -2.06 8.04 7.88
N ALA A 211 -0.94 8.38 7.25
CA ALA A 211 -0.43 7.69 6.07
C ALA A 211 0.82 6.88 6.42
N ALA A 212 0.76 5.56 6.27
CA ALA A 212 1.88 4.65 6.50
C ALA A 212 2.74 4.55 5.24
N LEU A 213 3.84 5.32 5.19
CA LEU A 213 4.81 5.27 4.11
C LEU A 213 5.82 4.16 4.40
N GLY A 214 5.79 3.12 3.57
CA GLY A 214 6.46 1.87 3.90
C GLY A 214 6.90 1.03 2.72
N ASP A 215 7.53 -0.10 3.03
CA ASP A 215 7.95 -1.12 2.07
C ASP A 215 7.03 -2.36 2.11
N SER A 216 7.52 -3.54 1.73
CA SER A 216 6.77 -4.80 1.67
C SER A 216 6.13 -5.19 2.99
N ILE A 217 6.74 -4.83 4.13
CA ILE A 217 6.20 -5.13 5.44
C ILE A 217 4.94 -4.28 5.70
N THR A 218 4.96 -3.03 5.27
CA THR A 218 3.79 -2.14 5.38
C THR A 218 2.73 -2.46 4.34
N ASP A 219 3.16 -2.78 3.13
CA ASP A 219 2.30 -3.18 2.02
C ASP A 219 1.49 -4.43 2.38
N GLY A 220 2.13 -5.37 3.09
CA GLY A 220 1.45 -6.46 3.79
C GLY A 220 1.92 -7.85 3.44
N TRP A 221 3.11 -8.00 2.87
CA TRP A 221 3.68 -9.29 2.51
C TRP A 221 3.63 -10.26 3.71
N HIS A 222 3.31 -11.54 3.47
CA HIS A 222 3.02 -12.57 4.48
C HIS A 222 1.74 -12.39 5.33
N SER A 223 0.95 -11.33 5.15
CA SER A 223 -0.42 -11.27 5.69
C SER A 223 -1.35 -12.26 4.97
N THR A 224 -2.34 -12.80 5.66
CA THR A 224 -3.35 -13.65 5.01
C THR A 224 -4.23 -12.81 4.05
N ILE A 225 -4.28 -13.21 2.78
CA ILE A 225 -5.09 -12.58 1.72
C ILE A 225 -6.57 -12.52 2.14
N ASP A 226 -7.25 -11.43 1.81
CA ASP A 226 -8.68 -11.19 2.08
C ASP A 226 -9.07 -11.12 3.56
N ARG A 227 -8.11 -11.11 4.50
CA ARG A 227 -8.38 -11.02 5.94
C ARG A 227 -8.15 -9.65 6.56
N ASN A 228 -7.60 -8.69 5.81
CA ASN A 228 -7.26 -7.35 6.31
C ASN A 228 -6.43 -7.41 7.60
N ARG A 229 -5.34 -8.20 7.57
CA ARG A 229 -4.44 -8.47 8.71
C ARG A 229 -3.05 -7.84 8.55
N ARG A 230 -2.94 -6.85 7.67
CA ARG A 230 -1.75 -6.00 7.59
C ARG A 230 -1.69 -5.11 8.82
N TRP A 231 -0.50 -4.70 9.26
CA TRP A 231 -0.41 -3.83 10.43
C TRP A 231 -1.20 -2.51 10.28
N PRO A 232 -1.32 -1.86 9.10
CA PRO A 232 -2.17 -0.69 8.95
C PRO A 232 -3.68 -1.00 9.11
N ASP A 233 -4.13 -2.21 8.75
CA ASP A 233 -5.52 -2.63 8.97
C ASP A 233 -5.81 -2.86 10.46
N TYR A 234 -4.88 -3.46 11.20
CA TYR A 234 -4.98 -3.57 12.66
C TYR A 234 -4.97 -2.19 13.32
N LEU A 235 -4.11 -1.28 12.86
CA LEU A 235 -4.08 0.10 13.34
C LEU A 235 -5.42 0.80 13.09
N ALA A 236 -6.02 0.64 11.91
CA ALA A 236 -7.34 1.21 11.62
C ALA A 236 -8.43 0.72 12.60
N ARG A 237 -8.43 -0.58 12.94
CA ARG A 237 -9.34 -1.15 13.95
C ARG A 237 -9.13 -0.54 15.35
N ARG A 238 -7.86 -0.37 15.77
CA ARG A 238 -7.52 0.26 17.04
C ARG A 238 -7.98 1.72 17.06
N LEU A 239 -7.70 2.49 16.00
CA LEU A 239 -8.06 3.90 15.91
C LEU A 239 -9.59 4.11 15.95
N GLY A 240 -10.36 3.27 15.24
CA GLY A 240 -11.82 3.35 15.21
C GLY A 240 -12.51 3.15 16.57
N THR A 241 -11.79 2.63 17.57
CA THR A 241 -12.28 2.45 18.95
C THR A 241 -11.52 3.28 19.99
N SER A 242 -10.52 4.06 19.57
CA SER A 242 -9.59 4.77 20.46
C SER A 242 -10.13 6.09 21.03
N GLY A 243 -11.09 6.72 20.35
CA GLY A 243 -11.54 8.09 20.66
C GLY A 243 -10.55 9.20 20.31
N THR A 244 -9.44 8.89 19.61
CA THR A 244 -8.50 9.89 19.08
C THR A 244 -9.09 10.64 17.88
N ALA A 245 -8.51 11.79 17.51
CA ALA A 245 -8.97 12.53 16.34
C ALA A 245 -8.49 11.90 15.02
N VAL A 246 -7.51 11.00 15.03
CA VAL A 246 -7.03 10.30 13.83
C VAL A 246 -7.75 8.97 13.72
N GLU A 247 -8.55 8.80 12.66
CA GLU A 247 -9.32 7.56 12.44
C GLU A 247 -9.05 6.97 11.04
N GLY A 248 -8.71 7.81 10.06
CA GLY A 248 -8.37 7.35 8.72
C GLY A 248 -6.96 6.76 8.66
N VAL A 249 -6.80 5.68 7.88
CA VAL A 249 -5.51 5.05 7.62
C VAL A 249 -5.32 4.88 6.13
N ALA A 250 -4.17 5.34 5.63
CA ALA A 250 -3.70 5.16 4.28
C ALA A 250 -2.48 4.23 4.30
N ASN A 251 -2.47 3.18 3.46
CA ASN A 251 -1.33 2.27 3.34
C ASN A 251 -0.52 2.63 2.08
N ALA A 252 0.57 3.36 2.25
CA ALA A 252 1.50 3.72 1.17
C ALA A 252 2.71 2.76 1.14
N GLY A 253 2.48 1.48 1.43
CA GLY A 253 3.46 0.41 1.23
C GLY A 253 3.76 0.16 -0.24
N ILE A 254 5.03 -0.10 -0.56
CA ILE A 254 5.44 -0.67 -1.85
C ILE A 254 6.48 -1.75 -1.58
N ALA A 255 6.19 -3.00 -1.94
CA ALA A 255 7.15 -4.08 -1.78
C ALA A 255 8.52 -3.80 -2.44
N GLY A 256 9.58 -4.01 -1.65
CA GLY A 256 10.97 -3.74 -2.05
C GLY A 256 11.38 -2.26 -2.09
N ASN A 257 10.49 -1.33 -1.73
CA ASN A 257 10.76 0.10 -1.81
C ASN A 257 11.83 0.57 -0.81
N LYS A 258 12.59 1.57 -1.25
CA LYS A 258 13.72 2.16 -0.53
C LYS A 258 13.43 3.61 -0.18
N VAL A 259 14.16 4.14 0.79
CA VAL A 259 14.11 5.54 1.20
C VAL A 259 14.83 6.42 0.19
N LEU A 260 16.03 5.99 -0.23
CA LEU A 260 17.00 6.87 -0.89
C LEU A 260 16.94 6.84 -2.41
N LEU A 261 16.71 5.66 -3.00
CA LEU A 261 16.83 5.41 -4.43
C LEU A 261 15.60 4.71 -4.98
N ASP A 262 15.28 4.99 -6.24
CA ASP A 262 14.20 4.31 -6.93
C ASP A 262 14.55 2.82 -7.14
N GLY A 263 13.53 2.00 -7.37
CA GLY A 263 13.65 0.56 -7.54
C GLY A 263 12.34 -0.04 -8.05
N PRO A 264 11.71 -1.00 -7.34
CA PRO A 264 10.38 -1.51 -7.68
C PRO A 264 9.27 -0.43 -7.78
N GLY A 265 9.55 0.76 -7.27
CA GLY A 265 8.82 2.01 -7.51
C GLY A 265 9.72 3.19 -7.16
N GLU A 266 9.22 4.41 -7.30
CA GLU A 266 9.92 5.61 -6.84
C GLU A 266 10.26 5.52 -5.34
N SER A 267 11.41 6.04 -4.93
CA SER A 267 11.86 6.09 -3.55
C SER A 267 10.87 6.83 -2.64
N ALA A 268 10.95 6.58 -1.33
CA ALA A 268 10.19 7.33 -0.33
C ALA A 268 10.36 8.85 -0.52
N LEU A 269 11.60 9.30 -0.76
CA LEU A 269 11.90 10.70 -1.02
C LEU A 269 11.17 11.22 -2.27
N ASN A 270 11.06 10.44 -3.33
CA ASN A 270 10.42 10.89 -4.56
C ASN A 270 8.89 10.83 -4.49
N ARG A 271 8.31 9.92 -3.69
CA ARG A 271 6.86 9.70 -3.66
C ARG A 271 6.10 10.27 -2.46
N VAL A 272 6.79 10.68 -1.38
CA VAL A 272 6.14 11.11 -0.12
C VAL A 272 5.05 12.17 -0.32
N GLN A 273 5.26 13.11 -1.25
CA GLN A 273 4.27 14.14 -1.55
C GLN A 273 2.99 13.56 -2.13
N ARG A 274 3.10 12.71 -3.16
CA ARG A 274 1.96 12.10 -3.86
C ARG A 274 1.23 11.08 -2.98
N ASP A 275 1.99 10.18 -2.36
CA ASP A 275 1.45 8.98 -1.74
C ASP A 275 1.01 9.18 -0.28
N ALA A 276 1.46 10.27 0.37
CA ALA A 276 1.14 10.55 1.76
C ALA A 276 0.69 12.00 1.99
N LEU A 277 1.55 12.99 1.75
CA LEU A 277 1.30 14.37 2.21
C LEU A 277 0.15 15.07 1.50
N SER A 278 -0.12 14.70 0.24
CA SER A 278 -1.24 15.25 -0.55
C SER A 278 -2.59 14.59 -0.23
N LEU A 279 -2.63 13.50 0.55
CA LEU A 279 -3.87 12.78 0.83
C LEU A 279 -4.79 13.60 1.76
N PRO A 280 -6.10 13.71 1.43
CA PRO A 280 -7.03 14.49 2.24
C PRO A 280 -7.13 14.00 3.68
N GLY A 281 -7.07 14.94 4.62
CA GLY A 281 -7.22 14.69 6.05
C GLY A 281 -5.99 14.09 6.73
N VAL A 282 -4.91 13.76 6.01
CA VAL A 282 -3.67 13.27 6.63
C VAL A 282 -3.10 14.36 7.53
N ARG A 283 -2.82 13.99 8.78
CA ARG A 283 -2.15 14.79 9.80
C ARG A 283 -0.78 14.26 10.17
N THR A 284 -0.57 12.96 9.94
CA THR A 284 0.63 12.25 10.39
C THR A 284 1.16 11.36 9.28
N LEU A 285 2.45 11.50 8.99
CA LEU A 285 3.23 10.55 8.22
C LEU A 285 3.79 9.51 9.19
N PHE A 286 3.48 8.23 8.97
CA PHE A 286 4.10 7.13 9.70
C PHE A 286 5.17 6.51 8.79
N LEU A 287 6.44 6.69 9.13
CA LEU A 287 7.58 6.25 8.32
C LEU A 287 8.12 4.91 8.84
N PHE A 288 8.00 3.86 8.03
CA PHE A 288 8.59 2.55 8.32
C PHE A 288 9.22 1.94 7.07
N GLN A 289 10.49 2.29 6.83
CA GLN A 289 11.31 1.80 5.71
C GLN A 289 12.78 1.79 6.09
N GLY A 290 13.59 1.06 5.33
CA GLY A 290 15.06 1.15 5.39
C GLY A 290 15.74 -0.20 5.23
N VAL A 291 15.03 -1.31 5.47
CA VAL A 291 15.61 -2.66 5.32
C VAL A 291 16.03 -2.93 3.87
N ASN A 292 15.28 -2.42 2.89
CA ASN A 292 15.61 -2.55 1.47
C ASN A 292 16.81 -1.69 1.05
N ASP A 293 17.04 -0.55 1.72
CA ASP A 293 18.24 0.27 1.50
C ASP A 293 19.47 -0.42 2.07
N ILE A 294 19.34 -1.03 3.26
CA ILE A 294 20.43 -1.74 3.96
C ILE A 294 20.86 -2.98 3.19
N LYS A 295 19.90 -3.82 2.75
CA LYS A 295 20.19 -5.08 2.04
C LYS A 295 20.48 -4.92 0.54
N ALA A 296 20.55 -3.68 0.04
CA ALA A 296 20.87 -3.41 -1.36
C ALA A 296 22.34 -3.70 -1.66
N GLU A 297 22.71 -3.73 -2.94
CA GLU A 297 24.09 -3.79 -3.40
C GLU A 297 24.37 -2.60 -4.34
N PRO A 298 25.24 -1.64 -3.96
CA PRO A 298 25.82 -1.49 -2.62
C PRO A 298 24.77 -1.08 -1.58
N GLY A 299 24.94 -1.55 -0.34
CA GLY A 299 24.06 -1.23 0.79
C GLY A 299 24.20 0.23 1.24
N ALA A 300 23.10 0.82 1.71
CA ALA A 300 23.11 2.20 2.19
C ALA A 300 23.92 2.35 3.50
N THR A 301 24.58 3.50 3.65
CA THR A 301 25.23 3.86 4.92
C THR A 301 24.21 4.40 5.93
N SER A 302 24.49 4.23 7.22
CA SER A 302 23.68 4.84 8.28
C SER A 302 23.54 6.35 8.13
N ALA A 303 24.62 7.06 7.77
CA ALA A 303 24.59 8.51 7.50
C ALA A 303 23.67 8.88 6.33
N GLY A 304 23.71 8.10 5.23
CA GLY A 304 22.84 8.30 4.07
C GLY A 304 21.37 8.13 4.42
N LEU A 305 21.03 7.04 5.13
CA LEU A 305 19.66 6.76 5.58
C LEU A 305 19.14 7.83 6.54
N ILE A 306 19.93 8.21 7.55
CA ILE A 306 19.58 9.26 8.51
C ILE A 306 19.35 10.59 7.79
N ALA A 307 20.19 10.96 6.83
CA ALA A 307 19.97 12.16 6.02
C ALA A 307 18.69 12.07 5.17
N GLY A 308 18.35 10.87 4.67
CA GLY A 308 17.08 10.61 4.00
C GLY A 308 15.87 10.81 4.90
N TYR A 309 15.91 10.28 6.13
CA TYR A 309 14.85 10.49 7.11
C TYR A 309 14.67 11.96 7.49
N ARG A 310 15.76 12.68 7.73
CA ARG A 310 15.72 14.14 7.97
C ARG A 310 14.99 14.89 6.86
N ARG A 311 15.29 14.59 5.60
CA ARG A 311 14.58 15.19 4.46
C ARG A 311 13.08 14.84 4.44
N LEU A 312 12.69 13.64 4.85
CA LEU A 312 11.27 13.27 4.96
C LEU A 312 10.58 14.00 6.10
N ILE A 313 11.27 14.14 7.25
CA ILE A 313 10.81 14.91 8.41
C ILE A 313 10.58 16.37 8.01
N ASP A 314 11.60 17.02 7.44
CA ASP A 314 11.52 18.42 7.00
C ASP A 314 10.35 18.65 6.03
N ARG A 315 10.14 17.75 5.07
CA ARG A 315 9.04 17.85 4.09
C ARG A 315 7.66 17.67 4.73
N ALA A 316 7.54 16.75 5.69
CA ALA A 316 6.29 16.54 6.40
C ALA A 316 5.96 17.73 7.31
N HIS A 317 6.93 18.24 8.07
CA HIS A 317 6.77 19.42 8.91
C HIS A 317 6.47 20.67 8.08
N ALA A 318 7.12 20.86 6.93
CA ALA A 318 6.80 21.94 5.99
C ALA A 318 5.36 21.84 5.44
N ALA A 319 4.81 20.63 5.35
CA ALA A 319 3.40 20.39 5.01
C ALA A 319 2.46 20.44 6.22
N GLY A 320 2.95 20.82 7.40
CA GLY A 320 2.19 20.90 8.65
C GLY A 320 1.74 19.54 9.18
N LYS A 321 2.51 18.48 8.92
CA LYS A 321 2.21 17.09 9.33
C LYS A 321 3.22 16.62 10.36
N CYS A 322 2.78 15.85 11.33
CA CYS A 322 3.68 15.12 12.21
C CYS A 322 4.37 13.97 11.49
N VAL A 323 5.49 13.50 12.06
CA VAL A 323 6.16 12.28 11.65
C VAL A 323 6.34 11.34 12.84
N VAL A 324 5.76 10.15 12.72
CA VAL A 324 6.07 9.03 13.60
C VAL A 324 7.04 8.10 12.87
N GLY A 325 8.22 7.88 13.45
CA GLY A 325 9.23 6.98 12.91
C GLY A 325 9.12 5.59 13.53
N ALA A 326 9.26 4.54 12.73
CA ALA A 326 9.35 3.17 13.23
C ALA A 326 10.74 2.60 13.03
N THR A 327 11.30 1.98 14.06
CA THR A 327 12.60 1.29 13.98
C THR A 327 12.55 0.16 12.95
N ILE A 328 13.63 -0.02 12.19
CA ILE A 328 13.80 -1.09 11.21
C ILE A 328 13.84 -2.45 11.92
N ALA A 329 12.94 -3.36 11.54
CA ALA A 329 12.82 -4.70 12.12
C ALA A 329 14.08 -5.56 11.93
N PRO A 330 14.34 -6.54 12.81
CA PRO A 330 15.39 -7.55 12.61
C PRO A 330 15.10 -8.40 11.36
N PHE A 331 16.15 -8.85 10.68
CA PHE A 331 16.00 -9.65 9.45
C PHE A 331 17.09 -10.73 9.26
N LYS A 332 17.80 -11.11 10.33
CA LYS A 332 18.80 -12.18 10.26
C LYS A 332 18.16 -13.51 9.90
N GLY A 333 18.75 -14.19 8.92
CA GLY A 333 18.22 -15.40 8.30
C GLY A 333 17.71 -15.15 6.88
N TRP A 334 17.40 -13.90 6.52
CA TRP A 334 17.18 -13.51 5.14
C TRP A 334 18.50 -13.54 4.36
N GLN A 335 18.47 -13.96 3.10
CA GLN A 335 19.68 -14.25 2.31
C GLN A 335 20.60 -13.02 2.09
N GLU A 336 20.04 -11.80 2.04
CA GLU A 336 20.80 -10.55 1.91
C GLU A 336 21.14 -9.90 3.27
N TRP A 337 20.99 -10.64 4.38
CA TRP A 337 21.46 -10.18 5.68
C TRP A 337 22.97 -10.40 5.83
N ASP A 338 23.68 -9.40 6.36
CA ASP A 338 25.07 -9.52 6.76
C ASP A 338 25.40 -8.67 8.02
N PRO A 339 26.56 -8.89 8.66
CA PRO A 339 26.95 -8.12 9.85
C PRO A 339 27.14 -6.61 9.62
N ALA A 340 27.49 -6.19 8.40
CA ALA A 340 27.71 -4.77 8.10
C ALA A 340 26.37 -4.02 8.00
N GLY A 341 25.38 -4.62 7.35
CA GLY A 341 24.01 -4.16 7.28
C GLY A 341 23.34 -4.13 8.66
N GLU A 342 23.58 -5.13 9.51
CA GLU A 342 23.11 -5.10 10.90
C GLU A 342 23.71 -3.92 11.69
N ALA A 343 25.00 -3.64 11.52
CA ALA A 343 25.62 -2.48 12.14
C ALA A 343 25.03 -1.14 11.64
N VAL A 344 24.62 -1.06 10.37
CA VAL A 344 23.86 0.09 9.85
C VAL A 344 22.48 0.16 10.50
N ARG A 345 21.74 -0.96 10.55
CA ARG A 345 20.41 -1.03 11.13
C ARG A 345 20.39 -0.56 12.58
N GLN A 346 21.34 -1.02 13.41
CA GLN A 346 21.44 -0.61 14.80
C GLN A 346 21.70 0.89 14.96
N ARG A 347 22.61 1.47 14.18
CA ARG A 347 22.88 2.92 14.22
C ARG A 347 21.66 3.74 13.79
N VAL A 348 20.96 3.30 12.75
CA VAL A 348 19.73 3.96 12.29
C VAL A 348 18.61 3.84 13.33
N ASN A 349 18.45 2.68 13.95
CA ASN A 349 17.45 2.48 15.01
C ASN A 349 17.76 3.30 16.27
N ALA A 350 19.04 3.44 16.65
CA ALA A 350 19.44 4.35 17.73
C ALA A 350 19.08 5.80 17.39
N PHE A 351 19.34 6.25 16.17
CA PHE A 351 18.89 7.57 15.71
C PHE A 351 17.37 7.75 15.82
N ILE A 352 16.57 6.76 15.37
CA ILE A 352 15.11 6.83 15.44
C ILE A 352 14.64 6.97 16.90
N ARG A 353 15.24 6.23 17.84
CA ARG A 353 14.84 6.24 19.26
C ARG A 353 15.29 7.49 20.00
N ASP A 354 16.53 7.93 19.77
CA ASP A 354 17.23 8.79 20.72
C ASP A 354 17.45 10.22 20.21
N SER A 355 17.26 10.49 18.91
CA SER A 355 17.54 11.82 18.34
C SER A 355 16.57 12.90 18.78
N GLY A 356 15.31 12.54 19.09
CA GLY A 356 14.22 13.48 19.30
C GLY A 356 13.75 14.20 18.03
N GLU A 357 14.18 13.77 16.83
CA GLU A 357 13.80 14.40 15.56
C GLU A 357 12.43 13.94 15.03
N PHE A 358 11.91 12.81 15.53
CA PHE A 358 10.55 12.35 15.25
C PHE A 358 9.58 12.84 16.31
N ASP A 359 8.35 13.19 15.92
CA ASP A 359 7.28 13.60 16.83
C ASP A 359 6.74 12.42 17.68
N GLY A 360 7.01 11.19 17.22
CA GLY A 360 6.74 9.96 17.96
C GLY A 360 7.52 8.78 17.40
N VAL A 361 7.67 7.72 18.19
CA VAL A 361 8.42 6.52 17.82
C VAL A 361 7.60 5.26 18.05
N ALA A 362 7.63 4.35 17.08
CA ALA A 362 7.14 2.97 17.21
C ALA A 362 8.31 1.98 17.12
N ASP A 363 8.65 1.34 18.24
CA ASP A 363 9.81 0.43 18.31
C ASP A 363 9.49 -0.98 17.81
N PHE A 364 9.28 -1.12 16.49
CA PHE A 364 9.00 -2.39 15.84
C PHE A 364 10.16 -3.40 15.94
N ASP A 365 11.41 -2.95 16.07
CA ASP A 365 12.55 -3.84 16.34
C ASP A 365 12.37 -4.55 17.67
N ARG A 366 12.10 -3.81 18.74
CA ARG A 366 11.87 -4.38 20.07
C ARG A 366 10.68 -5.33 20.11
N VAL A 367 9.63 -5.02 19.34
CA VAL A 367 8.40 -5.82 19.29
C VAL A 367 8.62 -7.14 18.56
N LEU A 368 9.37 -7.11 17.46
CA LEU A 368 9.53 -8.25 16.58
C LEU A 368 10.71 -9.15 16.93
N ARG A 369 11.74 -8.65 17.62
CA ARG A 369 12.97 -9.40 17.85
C ARG A 369 12.80 -10.59 18.79
N SER A 370 13.51 -11.67 18.49
CA SER A 370 13.63 -12.82 19.38
C SER A 370 14.43 -12.44 20.64
N PRO A 371 14.02 -12.88 21.85
CA PRO A 371 14.84 -12.70 23.06
C PRO A 371 16.16 -13.49 23.02
N ASP A 372 16.20 -14.58 22.24
CA ASP A 372 17.35 -15.49 22.18
C ASP A 372 18.37 -15.11 21.09
N ASP A 373 17.92 -14.40 20.03
CA ASP A 373 18.76 -13.83 18.97
C ASP A 373 18.12 -12.51 18.50
N PRO A 374 18.46 -11.36 19.11
CA PRO A 374 17.80 -10.07 18.85
C PRO A 374 17.91 -9.55 17.41
N GLU A 375 18.74 -10.17 16.57
CA GLU A 375 18.89 -9.85 15.15
C GLU A 375 17.87 -10.60 14.28
N ARG A 376 17.14 -11.59 14.84
CA ARG A 376 16.09 -12.36 14.19
C ARG A 376 14.69 -11.93 14.61
N ILE A 377 13.72 -12.11 13.72
CA ILE A 377 12.30 -12.06 14.08
C ILE A 377 11.99 -13.22 15.04
N LEU A 378 11.21 -12.96 16.08
CA LEU A 378 10.67 -13.96 16.98
C LEU A 378 9.93 -15.03 16.14
N PRO A 379 10.23 -16.34 16.30
CA PRO A 379 9.64 -17.38 15.44
C PRO A 379 8.10 -17.39 15.41
N ALA A 380 7.44 -16.97 16.49
CA ALA A 380 5.98 -16.85 16.55
C ALA A 380 5.42 -15.74 15.63
N PHE A 381 6.23 -14.75 15.28
CA PHE A 381 5.91 -13.61 14.43
C PHE A 381 6.48 -13.72 13.02
N ASP A 382 7.41 -14.65 12.77
CA ASP A 382 8.06 -14.84 11.47
C ASP A 382 7.09 -15.44 10.44
N GLY A 383 7.07 -14.87 9.23
CA GLY A 383 6.39 -15.41 8.04
C GLY A 383 7.03 -16.69 7.50
N GLY A 384 8.23 -17.02 7.97
CA GLY A 384 9.04 -18.17 7.58
C GLY A 384 10.18 -17.82 6.64
N ASP A 385 10.29 -16.55 6.24
CA ASP A 385 11.36 -16.06 5.38
C ASP A 385 12.41 -15.24 6.15
N HIS A 386 12.19 -14.99 7.44
CA HIS A 386 13.08 -14.23 8.33
C HIS A 386 13.17 -12.73 8.01
N LEU A 387 12.26 -12.18 7.20
CA LEU A 387 12.18 -10.74 6.89
C LEU A 387 10.78 -10.16 7.15
N HIS A 388 9.73 -10.90 6.81
CA HIS A 388 8.38 -10.40 6.87
C HIS A 388 7.59 -11.05 8.02
N PRO A 389 6.91 -10.25 8.86
CA PRO A 389 6.05 -10.77 9.89
C PRO A 389 4.80 -11.47 9.33
N ASN A 390 4.37 -12.55 9.97
CA ASN A 390 3.06 -13.17 9.75
C ASN A 390 1.92 -12.34 10.37
N ASP A 391 0.68 -12.81 10.25
CA ASP A 391 -0.51 -12.15 10.83
C ASP A 391 -0.38 -11.74 12.31
N LYS A 392 0.31 -12.55 13.14
CA LYS A 392 0.51 -12.25 14.57
C LYS A 392 1.57 -11.15 14.75
N GLY A 393 2.64 -11.20 13.98
CA GLY A 393 3.66 -10.15 13.99
C GLY A 393 3.11 -8.81 13.49
N MET A 394 2.30 -8.83 12.43
CA MET A 394 1.58 -7.64 11.94
C MET A 394 0.65 -7.05 13.00
N GLN A 395 -0.06 -7.89 13.77
CA GLN A 395 -0.87 -7.43 14.89
C GLN A 395 0.01 -6.82 16.00
N ALA A 396 1.08 -7.50 16.40
CA ALA A 396 1.98 -7.03 17.45
C ALA A 396 2.59 -5.65 17.11
N MET A 397 2.99 -5.44 15.85
CA MET A 397 3.43 -4.13 15.36
C MET A 397 2.35 -3.07 15.54
N ALA A 398 1.12 -3.36 15.07
CA ALA A 398 0.02 -2.42 15.19
C ALA A 398 -0.30 -2.09 16.65
N ASP A 399 -0.26 -3.08 17.56
CA ASP A 399 -0.52 -2.92 18.99
C ASP A 399 0.52 -2.05 19.70
N ALA A 400 1.76 -2.03 19.19
CA ALA A 400 2.87 -1.25 19.74
C ALA A 400 2.81 0.26 19.43
N VAL A 401 1.96 0.69 18.49
CA VAL A 401 1.79 2.11 18.16
C VAL A 401 1.05 2.82 19.30
N ASP A 402 1.64 3.86 19.89
CA ASP A 402 0.90 4.79 20.76
C ASP A 402 -0.04 5.63 19.90
N LEU A 403 -1.35 5.40 20.02
CA LEU A 403 -2.33 6.08 19.16
C LEU A 403 -2.36 7.59 19.38
N ARG A 404 -1.91 8.09 20.54
CA ARG A 404 -1.85 9.53 20.83
C ARG A 404 -0.72 10.23 20.08
N SER A 405 0.37 9.52 19.77
CA SER A 405 1.46 10.11 18.98
C SER A 405 1.06 10.37 17.54
N LEU A 406 -0.07 9.82 17.09
CA LEU A 406 -0.63 10.11 15.76
C LEU A 406 -1.44 11.41 15.71
N ASP A 407 -1.75 12.05 16.85
CA ASP A 407 -2.55 13.28 16.93
C ASP A 407 -1.80 14.40 17.65
N CYS A 408 -0.74 14.94 17.03
CA CYS A 408 0.12 15.95 17.66
C CYS A 408 -0.41 17.39 17.58
N GLY A 409 -1.68 17.59 17.20
CA GLY A 409 -2.35 18.90 17.23
C GLY A 409 -2.74 19.39 18.62
N LYS A 410 -2.22 18.77 19.70
CA LYS A 410 -2.52 19.09 21.11
C LYS A 410 -1.26 19.26 21.98
N GLY A 411 -0.17 19.75 21.39
CA GLY A 411 0.98 20.28 22.12
C GLY A 411 0.72 21.70 22.60
#